data_AF-A0A1B6JXP9-F1
#
_entry.id   AF-A0A1B6JXP9-F1
#
_cell.length_a   1.000
_cell.length_b   1.000
_cell.length_c   1.000
_cell.angle_alpha   90.00
_cell.angle_beta   90.00
_cell.angle_gamma   90.00
#
_symmetry.space_group_name_H-M   'P 1'
#
loop_
_entity.id
_entity.type
_entity.pdbx_description
1 polymer ?
#
loop_
_entity_poly.entity_id
_entity_poly.type
_entity_poly.pdbx_seq_one_letter_code
_entity_poly.pdbx_strand_id
1 'polypeptide(L)'
;MFQRCWQSLEVDGVLPDMNAANRVIVVDIGSQNDFLKGGRLIYKANCSTGDYFVNFEKWIKERVLPNLPDDSVLVIDNVPYHGEQVDKVHSKRATKRVMIEWLQRHGESYNEKATRKAVLYEAVQRLKPPRKIYKIDNLLKENECEHTCLTLNVK
;
A
#
# COMPACT_ATOMS: atom_id res chain seq x y z
N MET A 1 -4.63 -27.59 -7.94
CA MET A 1 -3.36 -27.09 -7.38
C MET A 1 -3.64 -26.73 -5.93
N PHE A 2 -3.21 -27.56 -4.97
CA PHE A 2 -3.52 -27.34 -3.56
C PHE A 2 -2.75 -26.11 -3.06
N GLN A 3 -3.46 -25.02 -2.78
CA GLN A 3 -2.90 -23.91 -2.00
C GLN A 3 -2.64 -24.45 -0.59
N ARG A 4 -1.37 -24.63 -0.25
CA ARG A 4 -0.96 -24.94 1.12
C ARG A 4 -1.22 -23.68 1.96
N CYS A 5 -2.36 -23.61 2.63
CA CYS A 5 -2.54 -22.64 3.71
C CYS A 5 -1.91 -23.23 4.98
N TRP A 6 -1.27 -22.37 5.78
CA TRP A 6 -0.87 -22.75 7.13
C TRP A 6 -2.14 -22.86 7.96
N GLN A 7 -2.40 -24.03 8.54
CA GLN A 7 -3.59 -24.32 9.33
C GLN A 7 -3.19 -25.05 10.61
N SER A 8 -3.96 -24.84 11.68
CA SER A 8 -3.78 -25.60 12.92
C SER A 8 -4.00 -27.09 12.64
N LEU A 9 -3.22 -27.94 13.29
CA LEU A 9 -3.41 -29.40 13.23
C LEU A 9 -4.62 -29.87 14.04
N GLU A 10 -5.14 -29.00 14.92
CA GLU A 10 -6.19 -29.31 15.88
C GLU A 10 -7.57 -28.78 15.49
N VAL A 11 -7.63 -27.97 14.42
CA VAL A 11 -8.87 -27.34 13.96
C VAL A 11 -9.10 -27.76 12.52
N ASP A 12 -10.28 -28.29 12.22
CA ASP A 12 -10.69 -28.59 10.85
C ASP A 12 -10.54 -27.33 9.99
N GLY A 13 -9.58 -27.39 9.07
CA GLY A 13 -9.23 -26.30 8.18
C GLY A 13 -10.30 -26.01 7.14
N VAL A 14 -10.17 -24.86 6.48
CA VAL A 14 -11.15 -24.43 5.48
C VAL A 14 -11.14 -25.38 4.29
N LEU A 15 -12.30 -25.98 4.00
CA LEU A 15 -12.48 -27.02 2.97
C LEU A 15 -12.02 -26.56 1.58
N PRO A 16 -11.49 -27.46 0.74
CA PRO A 16 -10.85 -27.14 -0.55
C PRO A 16 -11.81 -26.58 -1.62
N ASP A 17 -13.13 -26.64 -1.40
CA ASP A 17 -14.14 -26.16 -2.34
C ASP A 17 -14.47 -24.67 -2.11
N MET A 18 -13.43 -23.83 -2.11
CA MET A 18 -13.58 -22.40 -1.88
C MET A 18 -13.77 -21.64 -3.19
N ASN A 19 -15.03 -21.43 -3.57
CA ASN A 19 -15.37 -20.33 -4.47
C ASN A 19 -14.75 -19.04 -3.89
N ALA A 20 -13.90 -18.35 -4.66
CA ALA A 20 -13.21 -17.14 -4.22
C ALA A 20 -14.18 -16.05 -3.70
N ALA A 21 -15.44 -16.10 -4.11
CA ALA A 21 -16.52 -15.22 -3.66
C ALA A 21 -17.06 -15.51 -2.24
N ASN A 22 -16.68 -16.63 -1.61
CA ASN A 22 -17.16 -16.99 -0.26
C ASN A 22 -16.11 -16.83 0.84
N ARG A 23 -14.99 -16.18 0.55
CA ARG A 23 -13.93 -15.94 1.54
C ARG A 23 -14.38 -14.90 2.56
N VAL A 24 -13.98 -15.08 3.81
CA VAL A 24 -14.03 -14.03 4.83
C VAL A 24 -12.60 -13.50 4.98
N ILE A 25 -12.47 -12.18 4.95
CA ILE A 25 -11.21 -11.49 5.15
C ILE A 25 -11.26 -10.91 6.55
N VAL A 26 -10.21 -11.22 7.33
CA VAL A 26 -9.98 -10.68 8.66
C VAL A 26 -8.70 -9.86 8.57
N VAL A 27 -8.78 -8.59 8.95
CA VAL A 27 -7.64 -7.70 9.08
C VAL A 27 -7.56 -7.27 10.54
N ASP A 28 -6.36 -7.33 11.09
CA ASP A 28 -6.10 -6.93 12.46
C ASP A 28 -4.76 -6.22 12.54
N ILE A 29 -4.57 -5.47 13.62
CA ILE A 29 -3.33 -4.79 13.95
C ILE A 29 -2.99 -5.07 15.41
N GLY A 30 -1.74 -5.42 15.66
CA GLY A 30 -1.27 -5.74 17.00
C GLY A 30 0.14 -5.24 17.25
N SER A 31 0.49 -5.22 18.53
CA SER A 31 1.80 -4.88 19.05
C SER A 31 2.37 -6.04 19.86
N GLN A 32 3.53 -5.84 20.48
CA GLN A 32 4.08 -6.80 21.43
C GLN A 32 3.19 -7.05 22.67
N ASN A 33 2.30 -6.10 23.00
CA ASN A 33 1.48 -6.17 24.21
C ASN A 33 0.13 -6.85 23.94
N ASP A 34 -0.56 -6.46 22.88
CA ASP A 34 -1.85 -7.02 22.46
C ASP A 34 -2.26 -6.49 21.07
N PHE A 35 -3.39 -6.98 20.57
CA PHE A 35 -4.14 -6.38 19.46
C PHE A 35 -4.69 -5.01 19.83
N LEU A 36 -4.77 -4.12 18.83
CA LEU A 36 -5.35 -2.80 18.99
C LEU A 36 -6.87 -2.94 19.21
N LYS A 37 -7.34 -2.48 20.36
CA LYS A 37 -8.78 -2.48 20.66
C LYS A 37 -9.52 -1.63 19.61
N GLY A 38 -10.52 -2.22 18.96
CA GLY A 38 -11.28 -1.56 17.89
C GLY A 38 -10.61 -1.57 16.51
N GLY A 39 -9.41 -2.13 16.40
CA GLY A 39 -8.65 -2.25 15.16
C GLY A 39 -9.06 -3.42 14.27
N ARG A 40 -9.81 -4.42 14.76
CA ARG A 40 -10.21 -5.58 13.93
C ARG A 40 -11.28 -5.21 12.90
N LEU A 41 -11.08 -5.64 11.66
CA LEU A 41 -12.06 -5.58 10.58
C LEU A 41 -12.31 -6.97 9.99
N ILE A 42 -13.59 -7.35 9.90
CA ILE A 42 -14.02 -8.62 9.28
C ILE A 42 -15.03 -8.30 8.19
N TYR A 43 -14.80 -8.81 6.97
CA TYR A 43 -15.74 -8.64 5.86
C TYR A 43 -15.71 -9.83 4.90
N LYS A 44 -16.79 -10.05 4.16
CA LYS A 44 -16.86 -11.09 3.14
C LYS A 44 -16.27 -10.58 1.82
N ALA A 45 -15.38 -11.36 1.21
CA ALA A 45 -14.84 -11.09 -0.10
C ALA A 45 -15.99 -10.97 -1.13
N ASN A 46 -15.89 -10.00 -2.04
CA ASN A 46 -16.88 -9.71 -3.09
C ASN A 46 -18.27 -9.21 -2.61
N CYS A 47 -18.47 -8.91 -1.31
CA CYS A 47 -19.73 -8.32 -0.81
C CYS A 47 -19.66 -6.81 -0.56
N SER A 48 -18.49 -6.19 -0.62
CA SER A 48 -18.34 -4.75 -0.44
C SER A 48 -18.23 -4.03 -1.78
N THR A 49 -19.10 -3.05 -1.97
CA THR A 49 -18.93 -1.90 -2.85
C THR A 49 -17.60 -1.20 -2.53
N GLY A 50 -16.50 -1.69 -3.11
CA GLY A 50 -15.17 -1.13 -2.90
C GLY A 50 -14.08 -2.16 -3.14
N ASP A 51 -13.14 -1.80 -4.02
CA ASP A 51 -11.90 -2.53 -4.24
C ASP A 51 -11.13 -2.71 -2.92
N TYR A 52 -10.29 -3.74 -2.79
CA TYR A 52 -9.53 -4.05 -1.56
C TYR A 52 -8.80 -2.81 -0.99
N PHE A 53 -8.32 -1.96 -1.90
CA PHE A 53 -7.70 -0.66 -1.60
C PHE A 53 -8.59 0.27 -0.77
N VAL A 54 -9.86 0.43 -1.16
CA VAL A 54 -10.82 1.34 -0.53
C VAL A 54 -11.10 0.90 0.92
N ASN A 55 -11.20 -0.41 1.14
CA ASN A 55 -11.41 -0.95 2.47
C ASN A 55 -10.20 -0.75 3.38
N PHE A 56 -8.97 -0.82 2.85
CA PHE A 56 -7.75 -0.61 3.63
C PHE A 56 -7.58 0.85 4.08
N GLU A 57 -7.73 1.81 3.16
CA GLU A 57 -7.63 3.24 3.50
C GLU A 57 -8.69 3.64 4.54
N LYS A 58 -9.92 3.17 4.34
CA LYS A 58 -11.02 3.40 5.29
C LYS A 58 -10.75 2.77 6.64
N TRP A 59 -10.21 1.55 6.66
CA TRP A 59 -9.82 0.86 7.88
C TRP A 59 -8.75 1.63 8.67
N ILE A 60 -7.71 2.11 7.99
CA ILE A 60 -6.66 2.91 8.62
C ILE A 60 -7.25 4.19 9.24
N LYS A 61 -8.06 4.94 8.47
CA LYS A 61 -8.67 6.20 8.92
C LYS A 61 -9.69 6.03 10.05
N GLU A 62 -10.56 5.05 9.96
CA GLU A 62 -11.73 4.94 10.85
C GLU A 62 -11.51 4.02 12.04
N ARG A 63 -10.53 3.10 11.98
CA ARG A 63 -10.32 2.07 13.00
C ARG A 63 -8.91 2.09 13.59
N VAL A 64 -7.88 2.30 12.78
CA VAL A 64 -6.50 2.27 13.27
C VAL A 64 -6.11 3.60 13.90
N LEU A 65 -6.07 4.68 13.12
CA LEU A 65 -5.63 5.99 13.58
C LEU A 65 -6.35 6.49 14.85
N PRO A 66 -7.68 6.37 14.99
CA PRO A 66 -8.37 6.88 16.19
C PRO A 66 -8.10 6.08 17.46
N ASN A 67 -7.59 4.86 17.33
CA ASN A 67 -7.32 3.97 18.45
C ASN A 67 -5.82 3.76 18.68
N LEU A 68 -4.96 4.28 17.79
CA LEU A 68 -3.53 4.09 17.85
C LEU A 68 -2.93 4.95 18.98
N PRO A 69 -2.09 4.38 19.87
CA PRO A 69 -1.38 5.18 20.85
C PRO A 69 -0.47 6.20 20.18
N ASP A 70 -0.29 7.36 20.81
CA ASP A 70 0.64 8.39 20.36
C ASP A 70 2.06 7.83 20.16
N ASP A 71 2.81 8.44 19.22
CA ASP A 71 4.19 8.08 18.87
C ASP A 71 4.39 6.61 18.43
N SER A 72 3.31 5.95 18.01
CA SER A 72 3.37 4.59 17.49
C SER A 72 4.08 4.51 16.12
N VAL A 73 4.80 3.40 15.94
CA VAL A 73 5.36 3.01 14.63
C VAL A 73 4.47 1.94 14.01
N LEU A 74 3.86 2.27 12.87
CA LEU A 74 3.03 1.36 12.11
C LEU A 74 3.91 0.58 11.12
N VAL A 75 3.87 -0.75 11.21
CA VAL A 75 4.64 -1.64 10.34
C VAL A 75 3.67 -2.41 9.44
N ILE A 76 3.74 -2.19 8.12
CA ILE A 76 2.84 -2.79 7.12
C ILE A 76 3.64 -3.51 6.05
N ASP A 77 3.11 -4.58 5.48
CA ASP A 77 3.72 -5.29 4.35
C ASP A 77 3.72 -4.44 3.07
N ASN A 78 4.80 -4.54 2.30
CA ASN A 78 4.93 -3.81 1.03
C ASN A 78 4.20 -4.52 -0.11
N VAL A 79 2.86 -4.56 -0.05
CA VAL A 79 2.02 -5.05 -1.16
C VAL A 79 1.44 -3.89 -1.98
N PRO A 80 1.18 -4.08 -3.29
CA PRO A 80 0.79 -3.00 -4.20
C PRO A 80 -0.43 -2.19 -3.75
N TYR A 81 -1.34 -2.81 -3.00
CA TYR A 81 -2.58 -2.21 -2.53
C TYR A 81 -2.40 -1.33 -1.27
N HIS A 82 -1.34 -1.54 -0.48
CA HIS A 82 -1.06 -0.72 0.71
C HIS A 82 -0.07 0.41 0.43
N GLY A 83 0.66 0.33 -0.70
CA GLY A 83 1.76 1.21 -1.07
C GLY A 83 1.51 2.02 -2.35
N GLU A 84 0.36 2.68 -2.51
CA GLU A 84 0.22 3.64 -3.60
C GLU A 84 1.16 4.84 -3.34
N GLN A 85 2.20 4.95 -4.17
CA GLN A 85 3.18 6.03 -4.08
C GLN A 85 2.58 7.34 -4.63
N VAL A 86 2.61 8.40 -3.84
CA VAL A 86 2.00 9.71 -4.14
C VAL A 86 2.61 10.31 -5.41
N ASP A 87 3.94 10.25 -5.54
CA ASP A 87 4.65 10.61 -6.75
C ASP A 87 5.50 9.44 -7.24
N LYS A 88 4.86 8.54 -7.98
CA LYS A 88 5.46 7.29 -8.44
C LYS A 88 6.52 7.55 -9.51
N VAL A 89 7.77 7.34 -9.15
CA VAL A 89 8.90 7.38 -10.09
C VAL A 89 8.75 6.25 -11.11
N HIS A 90 8.81 6.61 -12.39
CA HIS A 90 8.61 5.67 -13.48
C HIS A 90 9.85 4.80 -13.75
N SER A 91 9.61 3.53 -14.09
CA SER A 91 10.68 2.60 -14.50
C SER A 91 11.08 2.81 -15.97
N LYS A 92 12.20 2.20 -16.40
CA LYS A 92 12.64 2.19 -17.81
C LYS A 92 11.56 1.71 -18.79
N ARG A 93 10.55 0.97 -18.31
CA ARG A 93 9.44 0.43 -19.11
C ARG A 93 8.36 1.47 -19.43
N ALA A 94 8.28 2.59 -18.69
CA ALA A 94 7.28 3.63 -18.95
C ALA A 94 7.43 4.25 -20.34
N THR A 95 6.36 4.82 -20.89
CA THR A 95 6.39 5.50 -22.19
C THR A 95 7.09 6.86 -22.09
N LYS A 96 7.50 7.43 -23.22
CA LYS A 96 8.10 8.77 -23.25
C LYS A 96 7.13 9.81 -22.69
N ARG A 97 5.89 9.85 -23.19
CA ARG A 97 4.83 10.71 -22.69
C ARG A 97 4.72 10.70 -21.17
N VAL A 98 4.64 9.52 -20.55
CA VAL A 98 4.52 9.37 -19.09
C VAL A 98 5.75 9.93 -18.36
N MET A 99 6.96 9.71 -18.88
CA MET A 99 8.17 10.31 -18.30
C MET A 99 8.16 11.84 -18.43
N ILE A 100 7.70 12.38 -19.56
CA ILE A 100 7.63 13.83 -19.80
C ILE A 100 6.60 14.49 -18.89
N GLU A 101 5.41 13.90 -18.75
CA GLU A 101 4.37 14.38 -17.82
C GLU A 101 4.89 14.40 -16.37
N TRP A 102 5.62 13.36 -15.97
CA TRP A 102 6.24 13.32 -14.64
C TRP A 102 7.32 14.40 -14.49
N LEU A 103 8.22 14.56 -15.47
CA LEU A 103 9.29 15.57 -15.46
C LEU A 103 8.71 17.00 -15.44
N GLN A 104 7.63 17.24 -16.17
CA GLN A 104 6.97 18.54 -16.22
C GLN A 104 6.38 18.93 -14.86
N ARG A 105 5.80 17.97 -14.12
CA ARG A 105 5.37 18.19 -12.73
C ARG A 105 6.54 18.51 -11.79
N HIS A 106 7.75 18.13 -12.16
CA HIS A 106 9.00 18.40 -11.44
C HIS A 106 9.78 19.60 -12.02
N GLY A 107 9.17 20.39 -12.90
CA GLY A 107 9.74 21.63 -13.44
C GLY A 107 10.58 21.48 -14.70
N GLU A 108 10.67 20.29 -15.31
CA GLU A 108 11.44 20.07 -16.55
C GLU A 108 10.55 19.70 -17.72
N SER A 109 10.61 20.48 -18.80
CA SER A 109 9.86 20.23 -20.04
C SER A 109 10.76 19.66 -21.12
N TYR A 110 10.26 18.65 -21.82
CA TYR A 110 10.98 17.98 -22.92
C TYR A 110 10.07 17.80 -24.14
N ASN A 111 10.65 17.92 -25.34
CA ASN A 111 9.94 17.60 -26.58
C ASN A 111 9.93 16.09 -26.81
N GLU A 112 8.75 15.48 -26.89
CA GLU A 112 8.61 14.02 -27.03
C GLU A 112 9.23 13.43 -28.30
N LYS A 113 9.13 14.16 -29.42
CA LYS A 113 9.63 13.72 -30.72
C LYS A 113 11.15 13.84 -30.81
N ALA A 114 11.70 14.95 -30.32
CA ALA A 114 13.14 15.25 -30.40
C ALA A 114 13.97 14.51 -29.33
N THR A 115 13.40 14.28 -28.14
CA THR A 115 14.19 13.77 -27.01
C THR A 115 14.24 12.25 -27.01
N ARG A 116 15.43 11.66 -26.86
CA ARG A 116 15.58 10.20 -26.72
C ARG A 116 15.05 9.73 -25.36
N LYS A 117 14.44 8.53 -25.32
CA LYS A 117 13.90 7.95 -24.08
C LYS A 117 14.96 7.77 -22.98
N ALA A 118 16.20 7.46 -23.36
CA ALA A 118 17.30 7.32 -22.41
C ALA A 118 17.57 8.63 -21.64
N VAL A 119 17.59 9.77 -22.33
CA VAL A 119 17.78 11.11 -21.73
C VAL A 119 16.64 11.43 -20.75
N LEU A 120 15.39 11.13 -21.12
CA LEU A 120 14.25 11.30 -20.21
C LEU A 120 14.39 10.43 -18.96
N TYR A 121 14.83 9.19 -19.11
CA TYR A 121 15.00 8.30 -17.97
C TYR A 121 16.14 8.76 -17.03
N GLU A 122 17.24 9.29 -17.57
CA GLU A 122 18.32 9.88 -16.77
C GLU A 122 17.84 11.11 -15.98
N ALA A 123 17.03 11.99 -16.61
CA ALA A 123 16.41 13.10 -15.92
C ALA A 123 15.47 12.63 -14.78
N VAL A 124 14.65 11.60 -15.04
CA VAL A 124 13.80 10.98 -14.00
C VAL A 124 14.66 10.43 -12.85
N GLN A 125 15.80 9.79 -13.13
CA GLN A 125 16.68 9.27 -12.09
C GLN A 125 17.39 10.37 -11.30
N ARG A 126 17.63 11.55 -11.90
CA ARG A 126 18.22 12.70 -11.23
C ARG A 126 17.23 13.42 -10.30
N LEU A 127 15.98 13.56 -10.73
CA LEU A 127 14.94 14.25 -9.96
C LEU A 127 14.19 13.34 -8.98
N LYS A 128 14.36 12.01 -9.06
CA LYS A 128 13.65 11.09 -8.17
C LYS A 128 13.93 11.46 -6.70
N PRO A 129 12.89 11.49 -5.84
CA PRO A 129 13.10 11.74 -4.43
C PRO A 129 13.93 10.61 -3.78
N PRO A 130 14.74 10.92 -2.74
CA PRO A 130 15.57 9.94 -2.06
C PRO A 130 14.73 8.89 -1.31
N ARG A 131 13.53 9.27 -0.88
CA ARG A 131 12.56 8.39 -0.21
C ARG A 131 11.26 8.37 -0.99
N LYS A 132 10.64 7.19 -1.09
CA LYS A 132 9.29 7.03 -1.61
C LYS A 132 8.29 7.48 -0.54
N ILE A 133 7.31 8.28 -0.96
CA ILE A 133 6.20 8.71 -0.11
C ILE A 133 4.95 7.98 -0.60
N TYR A 134 4.30 7.27 0.31
CA TYR A 134 3.08 6.54 0.09
C TYR A 134 1.89 7.31 0.62
N LYS A 135 0.69 7.06 0.07
CA LYS A 135 -0.53 7.73 0.55
C LYS A 135 -0.72 7.58 2.06
N ILE A 136 -0.39 6.41 2.61
CA ILE A 136 -0.48 6.16 4.06
C ILE A 136 0.45 7.05 4.90
N ASP A 137 1.61 7.44 4.35
CA ASP A 137 2.52 8.37 5.05
C ASP A 137 1.85 9.74 5.22
N ASN A 138 1.01 10.16 4.28
CA ASN A 138 0.26 11.41 4.39
C ASN A 138 -0.90 11.28 5.39
N LEU A 139 -1.60 10.14 5.39
CA LEU A 139 -2.69 9.89 6.34
C LEU A 139 -2.23 9.93 7.79
N LEU A 140 -1.04 9.38 8.07
CA LEU A 140 -0.47 9.41 9.41
C LEU A 140 -0.07 10.82 9.84
N LYS A 141 0.41 11.66 8.92
CA LYS A 141 0.78 13.07 9.21
C LYS A 141 -0.42 14.00 9.40
N GLU A 142 -1.56 13.67 8.81
CA GLU A 142 -2.80 14.45 8.98
C GLU A 142 -3.43 14.24 10.36
N ASN A 143 -3.05 13.16 11.06
CA ASN A 143 -3.41 12.99 12.47
C ASN A 143 -2.36 13.73 13.29
N GLU A 144 -2.78 14.56 14.24
CA GLU A 144 -1.95 15.50 15.01
C GLU A 144 -0.88 14.83 15.90
N CYS A 145 -0.71 13.51 15.79
CA CYS A 145 0.23 12.68 16.54
C CYS A 145 1.42 12.26 15.65
N GLU A 146 2.65 12.21 16.20
CA GLU A 146 3.87 11.88 15.44
C GLU A 146 3.99 10.38 15.11
N HIS A 147 3.06 9.83 14.32
CA HIS A 147 3.13 8.45 13.87
C HIS A 147 4.09 8.27 12.69
N THR A 148 4.82 7.16 12.69
CA THR A 148 5.73 6.79 11.57
C THR A 148 5.29 5.49 10.91
N CYS A 149 5.24 5.45 9.58
CA CYS A 149 5.05 4.21 8.82
C CYS A 149 6.39 3.61 8.39
N LEU A 150 6.56 2.31 8.62
CA LEU A 150 7.61 1.48 8.05
C LEU A 150 6.98 0.41 7.16
N THR A 151 7.48 0.26 5.94
CA THR A 151 7.05 -0.82 5.04
C THR A 151 8.05 -1.97 5.08
N LEU A 152 7.57 -3.17 5.38
CA LEU A 152 8.37 -4.38 5.36
C LEU A 152 8.54 -4.85 3.92
N ASN A 153 9.78 -4.85 3.46
CA ASN A 153 10.16 -5.56 2.24
C ASN A 153 10.45 -7.02 2.62
N VAL A 154 9.43 -7.87 2.58
CA VAL A 154 9.63 -9.32 2.67
C VAL A 154 10.28 -9.76 1.36
N LYS A 155 11.51 -10.27 1.42
CA LYS A 155 12.24 -10.84 0.27
C LYS A 155 11.78 -12.24 -0.04
#